data_AF-A0A3M1G695-F1
#
_entry.id   AF-A0A3M1G695-F1
#
_cell.length_a   1.000
_cell.length_b   1.000
_cell.length_c   1.000
_cell.angle_alpha   90.00
_cell.angle_beta   90.00
_cell.angle_gamma   90.00
#
_symmetry.space_group_name_H-M   'P 1'
#
loop_
_entity.id
_entity.type
_entity.pdbx_description
1 polymer ?
#
loop_
_entity_poly.entity_id
_entity_poly.type
_entity_poly.pdbx_seq_one_letter_code
_entity_poly.pdbx_strand_id
1 'polypeptide(L)'
;DRDRRKLVICGISAGFSTVFGTPIAGAIFGIEVLYVGNIFYDALFPSFVSGVVAYQVAQWLGLKYLHMPGAFEAVFAGSFVVEAALAGIFFGLVSLVFVETMEAMYRISMKITIWPPLRAFTGGIVIAVLAVLFGRDFLGLGLPVIKTTLEGTPSPWYYFLAKMLFTSATLAFGGSGGIVTPIFFVGATAGSLFAVITKSDPATFAAVGMVSVLAGAANTPISASIMAIEMFGTKIGPYAAVVCIISYLITGHRSVYPSQMIVRTKSPTVLVETGKLLEEIERVEITPRRGTLFDLMLRCIDRAMAWLQWARELISRKKNKTK
;
A
#
# COMPACT_ATOMS: atom_id res chain seq x y z
N ASP A 1 23.52 -5.58 19.37
CA ASP A 1 22.17 -5.41 18.78
C ASP A 1 21.84 -4.03 18.20
N ARG A 2 22.08 -2.91 18.91
CA ARG A 2 21.74 -1.57 18.42
C ARG A 2 22.41 -1.22 17.08
N ASP A 3 23.71 -1.49 16.93
CA ASP A 3 24.43 -1.20 15.69
C ASP A 3 24.02 -2.12 14.54
N ARG A 4 23.69 -3.38 14.83
CA ARG A 4 23.13 -4.31 13.83
C ARG A 4 21.83 -3.77 13.24
N ARG A 5 20.94 -3.22 14.09
CA ARG A 5 19.69 -2.58 13.62
C ARG A 5 19.98 -1.36 12.75
N LYS A 6 20.95 -0.52 13.13
CA LYS A 6 21.37 0.63 12.31
C LYS A 6 21.90 0.20 10.95
N LEU A 7 22.75 -0.84 10.89
CA LEU A 7 23.27 -1.37 9.63
C LEU A 7 22.17 -1.92 8.72
N VAL A 8 21.17 -2.60 9.29
CA VAL A 8 19.98 -3.05 8.52
C VAL A 8 19.21 -1.85 7.95
N ILE A 9 18.99 -0.81 8.74
CA ILE A 9 18.34 0.43 8.28
C ILE A 9 19.14 1.04 7.12
N CYS A 10 20.47 1.18 7.26
CA CYS A 10 21.32 1.70 6.20
C CYS A 10 21.25 0.86 4.92
N GLY A 11 21.19 -0.47 5.03
CA GLY A 11 21.03 -1.38 3.89
C GLY A 11 19.69 -1.22 3.18
N ILE A 12 18.59 -1.13 3.93
CA ILE A 12 17.26 -0.84 3.38
C ILE A 12 17.27 0.50 2.65
N SER A 13 17.84 1.53 3.28
CA SER A 13 17.92 2.87 2.70
C SER A 13 18.77 2.94 1.44
N ALA A 14 19.93 2.30 1.42
CA ALA A 14 20.76 2.20 0.21
C ALA A 14 20.00 1.50 -0.93
N GLY A 15 19.41 0.33 -0.64
CA GLY A 15 18.68 -0.45 -1.64
C GLY A 15 17.48 0.31 -2.20
N PHE A 16 16.69 0.96 -1.35
CA PHE A 16 15.55 1.76 -1.80
C PHE A 16 15.99 2.94 -2.68
N SER A 17 17.02 3.68 -2.26
CA SER A 17 17.55 4.82 -3.01
C SER A 17 18.12 4.43 -4.38
N THR A 18 18.80 3.28 -4.48
CA THR A 18 19.33 2.77 -5.75
C THR A 18 18.25 2.24 -6.68
N VAL A 19 17.16 1.65 -6.18
CA VAL A 19 16.11 1.11 -7.05
C VAL A 19 15.20 2.23 -7.56
N PHE A 20 14.85 3.19 -6.71
CA PHE A 20 13.83 4.20 -7.02
C PHE A 20 14.37 5.58 -7.38
N GLY A 21 15.67 5.84 -7.14
CA GLY A 21 16.26 7.14 -7.46
C GLY A 21 15.86 8.25 -6.49
N THR A 22 15.38 7.92 -5.29
CA THR A 22 14.85 8.87 -4.31
C THR A 22 15.68 8.78 -3.01
N PRO A 23 16.86 9.43 -2.95
CA PRO A 23 17.80 9.26 -1.85
C PRO A 23 17.26 9.69 -0.49
N ILE A 24 16.49 10.78 -0.42
CA ILE A 24 15.94 11.29 0.84
C ILE A 24 14.78 10.40 1.29
N ALA A 25 13.87 10.06 0.38
CA ALA A 25 12.76 9.18 0.67
C ALA A 25 13.23 7.79 1.10
N GLY A 26 14.25 7.23 0.47
CA GLY A 26 14.85 5.94 0.83
C GLY A 26 15.53 5.95 2.19
N ALA A 27 16.21 7.05 2.54
CA ALA A 27 16.79 7.23 3.87
C ALA A 27 15.71 7.21 4.97
N ILE A 28 14.61 7.94 4.76
CA ILE A 28 13.48 7.95 5.70
C ILE A 28 12.74 6.61 5.68
N PHE A 29 12.58 5.98 4.51
CA PHE A 29 11.90 4.69 4.35
C PHE A 29 12.51 3.63 5.26
N GLY A 30 13.84 3.50 5.27
CA GLY A 30 14.53 2.50 6.09
C GLY A 30 14.29 2.66 7.59
N ILE A 31 14.06 3.90 8.05
CA ILE A 31 13.79 4.21 9.45
C ILE A 31 12.30 3.99 9.78
N GLU A 32 11.42 4.39 8.88
CA GLU A 32 9.97 4.38 9.06
C GLU A 32 9.36 2.98 8.87
N VAL A 33 9.88 2.18 7.92
CA VAL A 33 9.28 0.89 7.53
C VAL A 33 9.39 -0.17 8.60
N LEU A 34 10.38 -0.14 9.49
CA LEU A 34 10.57 -1.20 10.49
C LEU A 34 9.69 -1.02 11.73
N TYR A 35 9.32 0.23 12.07
CA TYR A 35 8.68 0.57 13.34
C TYR A 35 7.53 1.54 13.12
N VAL A 36 6.30 1.01 13.12
CA VAL A 36 5.11 1.82 12.94
C VAL A 36 4.93 2.75 14.15
N GLY A 37 4.96 4.05 13.88
CA GLY A 37 4.73 5.10 14.89
C GLY A 37 5.96 5.53 15.69
N ASN A 38 7.18 5.17 15.28
CA ASN A 38 8.41 5.68 15.90
C ASN A 38 9.53 5.92 14.88
N ILE A 39 10.33 6.98 15.07
CA ILE A 39 11.48 7.32 14.21
C ILE A 39 12.75 7.31 15.06
N PHE A 40 13.72 6.49 14.64
CA PHE A 40 15.03 6.38 15.31
C PHE A 40 15.97 7.48 14.84
N TYR A 41 15.99 8.60 15.56
CA TYR A 41 16.86 9.73 15.23
C TYR A 41 18.37 9.38 15.24
N ASP A 42 18.78 8.39 16.04
CA ASP A 42 20.17 7.93 16.08
C ASP A 42 20.59 7.09 14.87
N ALA A 43 19.63 6.65 14.04
CA ALA A 43 19.85 6.01 12.75
C ALA A 43 19.68 6.98 11.57
N LEU A 44 19.24 8.22 11.82
CA LEU A 44 18.93 9.21 10.77
C LEU A 44 20.16 9.56 9.94
N PHE A 45 21.22 10.05 10.58
CA PHE A 45 22.45 10.43 9.89
C PHE A 45 23.06 9.28 9.06
N PRO A 46 23.34 8.08 9.63
CA PRO A 46 23.94 7.00 8.85
C PRO A 46 23.03 6.49 7.72
N SER A 47 21.70 6.50 7.92
CA SER A 47 20.74 6.15 6.88
C SER A 47 20.81 7.12 5.67
N PHE A 48 20.84 8.43 5.94
CA PHE A 48 20.96 9.46 4.91
C PHE A 48 22.27 9.34 4.12
N VAL A 49 23.39 9.17 4.82
CA VAL A 49 24.70 8.96 4.16
C VAL A 49 24.64 7.72 3.27
N SER A 50 24.09 6.61 3.78
CA SER A 50 23.96 5.36 3.02
C SER A 50 23.10 5.54 1.76
N GLY A 51 21.91 6.15 1.89
CA GLY A 51 20.99 6.37 0.78
C GLY A 51 21.55 7.30 -0.29
N VAL A 52 22.17 8.43 0.10
CA VAL A 52 22.75 9.39 -0.84
C VAL A 52 23.95 8.79 -1.57
N VAL A 53 24.87 8.13 -0.85
CA VAL A 53 26.04 7.49 -1.48
C VAL A 53 25.59 6.40 -2.45
N ALA A 54 24.63 5.55 -2.07
CA ALA A 54 24.12 4.50 -2.95
C ALA A 54 23.46 5.06 -4.22
N TYR A 55 22.71 6.16 -4.10
CA TYR A 55 22.15 6.88 -5.24
C TYR A 55 23.24 7.43 -6.17
N GLN A 56 24.27 8.08 -5.63
CA GLN A 56 25.35 8.65 -6.43
C GLN A 56 26.20 7.59 -7.13
N VAL A 57 26.49 6.47 -6.46
CA VAL A 57 27.18 5.33 -7.08
C VAL A 57 26.33 4.76 -8.22
N ALA A 58 25.02 4.60 -8.02
CA ALA A 58 24.11 4.12 -9.05
C ALA A 58 24.05 5.06 -10.27
N GLN A 59 24.01 6.38 -10.04
CA GLN A 59 24.11 7.39 -11.10
C GLN A 59 25.45 7.32 -11.85
N TRP A 60 26.56 7.16 -11.12
CA TRP A 60 27.89 7.00 -11.70
C TRP A 60 28.02 5.75 -12.57
N LEU A 61 27.34 4.66 -12.20
CA LEU A 61 27.22 3.43 -12.99
C LEU A 61 26.25 3.55 -14.18
N GLY A 62 25.61 4.70 -14.38
CA GLY A 62 24.76 4.99 -15.54
C GLY A 62 23.29 4.61 -15.40
N LEU A 63 22.79 4.33 -14.18
CA LEU A 63 21.36 4.10 -13.97
C LEU A 63 20.55 5.37 -14.24
N LYS A 64 19.45 5.22 -14.98
CA LYS A 64 18.49 6.30 -15.25
C LYS A 64 17.21 6.05 -14.47
N TYR A 65 16.74 7.09 -13.79
CA TYR A 65 15.54 7.03 -12.97
C TYR A 65 14.37 7.75 -13.65
N LEU A 66 13.16 7.38 -13.25
CA LEU A 66 11.94 8.06 -13.66
C LEU A 66 11.73 9.30 -12.79
N HIS A 67 12.15 10.46 -13.30
CA HIS A 67 11.83 11.76 -12.71
C HIS A 67 10.95 12.54 -13.68
N MET A 68 9.82 13.05 -13.18
CA MET A 68 8.87 13.89 -13.92
C MET A 68 8.65 15.21 -13.16
N PRO A 69 9.71 16.01 -12.93
CA PRO A 69 9.59 17.24 -12.16
C PRO A 69 8.76 18.27 -12.93
N GLY A 70 7.77 18.86 -12.26
CA GLY A 70 6.99 19.97 -12.82
C GLY A 70 5.90 19.57 -13.82
N ALA A 71 5.67 18.27 -14.02
CA ALA A 71 4.56 17.77 -14.84
C ALA A 71 3.19 17.97 -14.17
N PHE A 72 3.16 18.29 -12.87
CA PHE A 72 1.94 18.33 -12.07
C PHE A 72 1.75 19.72 -11.45
N GLU A 73 0.64 20.35 -11.76
CA GLU A 73 0.21 21.59 -11.12
C GLU A 73 -0.90 21.28 -10.11
N ALA A 74 -0.52 21.14 -8.84
CA ALA A 74 -1.51 21.08 -7.77
C ALA A 74 -2.12 22.48 -7.58
N VAL A 75 -3.29 22.71 -8.16
CA VAL A 75 -4.06 23.93 -7.91
C VAL A 75 -4.79 23.75 -6.58
N PHE A 76 -4.28 24.42 -5.54
CA PHE A 76 -4.96 24.49 -4.24
C PHE A 76 -6.20 25.40 -4.35
N ALA A 77 -7.26 24.90 -4.97
CA ALA A 77 -8.58 25.54 -4.99
C ALA A 77 -9.36 25.26 -3.69
N GLY A 78 -10.45 25.98 -3.44
CA GLY A 78 -11.26 25.81 -2.21
C GLY A 78 -11.83 24.38 -2.01
N SER A 79 -12.04 23.63 -3.09
CA SER A 79 -12.50 22.22 -3.05
C SER A 79 -11.40 21.20 -2.79
N PHE A 80 -10.13 21.62 -2.79
CA PHE A 80 -8.96 20.76 -2.74
C PHE A 80 -8.91 19.86 -1.50
N VAL A 81 -9.30 20.39 -0.34
CA VAL A 81 -9.25 19.62 0.93
C VAL A 81 -10.22 18.44 0.88
N VAL A 82 -11.41 18.63 0.30
CA VAL A 82 -12.42 17.59 0.14
C VAL A 82 -11.92 16.54 -0.85
N GLU A 83 -11.34 16.96 -1.97
CA GLU A 83 -10.80 16.06 -2.97
C GLU A 83 -9.60 15.25 -2.43
N ALA A 84 -8.69 15.89 -1.68
CA ALA A 84 -7.59 15.22 -0.98
C ALA A 84 -8.10 14.16 0.01
N ALA A 85 -9.15 14.50 0.77
CA ALA A 85 -9.74 13.59 1.74
C ALA A 85 -10.38 12.38 1.06
N LEU A 86 -11.17 12.61 0.01
CA LEU A 86 -11.80 11.54 -0.77
C LEU A 86 -10.74 10.64 -1.44
N ALA A 87 -9.70 11.24 -2.03
CA ALA A 87 -8.60 10.50 -2.63
C ALA A 87 -7.84 9.68 -1.59
N GLY A 88 -7.56 10.24 -0.42
CA GLY A 88 -6.86 9.56 0.66
C GLY A 88 -7.66 8.37 1.20
N ILE A 89 -8.96 8.53 1.35
CA ILE A 89 -9.87 7.43 1.73
C ILE A 89 -9.87 6.35 0.64
N PHE A 90 -10.03 6.73 -0.62
CA PHE A 90 -10.03 5.80 -1.73
C PHE A 90 -8.71 5.00 -1.83
N PHE A 91 -7.56 5.68 -1.81
CA PHE A 91 -6.25 5.01 -1.88
C PHE A 91 -5.94 4.19 -0.63
N GLY A 92 -6.40 4.62 0.54
CA GLY A 92 -6.32 3.81 1.76
C GLY A 92 -7.12 2.52 1.67
N LEU A 93 -8.33 2.56 1.09
CA LEU A 93 -9.12 1.36 0.83
C LEU A 93 -8.47 0.46 -0.23
N VAL A 94 -7.91 1.03 -1.29
CA VAL A 94 -7.15 0.28 -2.32
C VAL A 94 -5.94 -0.42 -1.70
N SER A 95 -5.19 0.29 -0.85
CA SER A 95 -4.08 -0.26 -0.07
C SER A 95 -4.53 -1.42 0.82
N LEU A 96 -5.62 -1.23 1.59
CA LEU A 96 -6.19 -2.28 2.43
C LEU A 96 -6.58 -3.51 1.60
N VAL A 97 -7.30 -3.34 0.49
CA VAL A 97 -7.68 -4.45 -0.40
C VAL A 97 -6.45 -5.16 -0.96
N PHE A 98 -5.38 -4.44 -1.30
CA PHE A 98 -4.14 -5.06 -1.76
C PHE A 98 -3.49 -5.93 -0.69
N VAL A 99 -3.37 -5.41 0.53
CA VAL A 99 -2.82 -6.15 1.68
C VAL A 99 -3.66 -7.40 1.97
N GLU A 100 -4.99 -7.27 2.01
CA GLU A 100 -5.90 -8.41 2.24
C GLU A 100 -5.82 -9.45 1.13
N THR A 101 -5.68 -9.03 -0.13
CA THR A 101 -5.56 -9.94 -1.28
C THR A 101 -4.25 -10.73 -1.21
N MET A 102 -3.16 -10.08 -0.83
CA MET A 102 -1.86 -10.72 -0.58
C MET A 102 -1.98 -11.80 0.51
N GLU A 103 -2.57 -11.46 1.65
CA GLU A 103 -2.72 -12.37 2.78
C GLU A 103 -3.70 -13.52 2.46
N ALA A 104 -4.81 -13.23 1.77
CA ALA A 104 -5.76 -14.23 1.31
C ALA A 104 -5.10 -15.24 0.36
N MET A 105 -4.34 -14.78 -0.63
CA MET A 105 -3.63 -15.66 -1.55
C MET A 105 -2.55 -16.48 -0.85
N TYR A 106 -1.82 -15.87 0.10
CA TYR A 106 -0.85 -16.61 0.92
C TYR A 106 -1.53 -17.74 1.71
N ARG A 107 -2.67 -17.47 2.36
CA ARG A 107 -3.47 -18.49 3.05
C ARG A 107 -3.96 -19.60 2.12
N ILE A 108 -4.40 -19.26 0.91
CA ILE A 108 -4.81 -20.24 -0.11
C ILE A 108 -3.62 -21.13 -0.48
N SER A 109 -2.45 -20.54 -0.76
CA SER A 109 -1.24 -21.27 -1.08
C SER A 109 -0.77 -22.20 0.05
N MET A 110 -0.90 -21.77 1.31
CA MET A 110 -0.53 -22.60 2.47
C MET A 110 -1.49 -23.77 2.72
N LYS A 111 -2.77 -23.67 2.30
CA LYS A 111 -3.71 -24.80 2.36
C LYS A 111 -3.38 -25.89 1.35
N ILE A 112 -2.62 -25.57 0.29
CA ILE A 112 -2.19 -26.52 -0.73
C ILE A 112 -0.95 -27.25 -0.22
N THR A 113 -1.15 -28.40 0.42
CA THR A 113 -0.09 -29.24 1.02
C THR A 113 0.55 -30.15 -0.03
N ILE A 114 1.19 -29.54 -1.02
CA ILE A 114 1.89 -30.23 -2.11
C ILE A 114 3.40 -29.90 -2.02
N TRP A 115 4.26 -30.76 -2.56
CA TRP A 115 5.69 -30.52 -2.72
C TRP A 115 5.99 -29.10 -3.25
N PRO A 116 6.89 -28.30 -2.63
CA PRO A 116 7.05 -26.87 -2.94
C PRO A 116 7.31 -26.54 -4.43
N PRO A 117 8.13 -27.31 -5.18
CA PRO A 117 8.29 -27.10 -6.62
C PRO A 117 6.99 -27.30 -7.40
N LEU A 118 6.15 -28.28 -7.04
CA LEU A 118 4.87 -28.51 -7.70
C LEU A 118 3.88 -27.38 -7.38
N ARG A 119 3.91 -26.84 -6.16
CA ARG A 119 3.13 -25.64 -5.81
C ARG A 119 3.55 -24.44 -6.66
N ALA A 120 4.85 -24.23 -6.86
CA ALA A 120 5.34 -23.18 -7.77
C ALA A 120 4.88 -23.40 -9.22
N PHE A 121 4.89 -24.65 -9.70
CA PHE A 121 4.36 -25.00 -11.01
C PHE A 121 2.86 -24.66 -11.15
N THR A 122 2.04 -24.96 -10.13
CA THR A 122 0.63 -24.54 -10.12
C THR A 122 0.46 -23.03 -10.15
N GLY A 123 1.32 -22.29 -9.44
CA GLY A 123 1.35 -20.82 -9.51
C GLY A 123 1.65 -20.32 -10.92
N GLY A 124 2.63 -20.92 -11.60
CA GLY A 124 2.95 -20.63 -12.99
C GLY A 124 1.77 -20.84 -13.94
N ILE A 125 1.03 -21.96 -13.78
CA ILE A 125 -0.19 -22.22 -14.54
C ILE A 125 -1.24 -21.14 -14.28
N VAL A 126 -1.49 -20.79 -13.01
CA VAL A 126 -2.46 -19.75 -12.64
C VAL A 126 -2.09 -18.41 -13.30
N ILE A 127 -0.83 -17.99 -13.22
CA ILE A 127 -0.35 -16.76 -13.86
C ILE A 127 -0.48 -16.82 -15.38
N ALA A 128 -0.18 -17.97 -16.01
CA ALA A 128 -0.34 -18.15 -17.46
C ALA A 128 -1.81 -18.03 -17.89
N VAL A 129 -2.74 -18.64 -17.15
CA VAL A 129 -4.19 -18.51 -17.41
C VAL A 129 -4.64 -17.06 -17.24
N LEU A 130 -4.23 -16.40 -16.16
CA LEU A 130 -4.54 -14.99 -15.94
C LEU A 130 -4.01 -14.10 -17.07
N ALA A 131 -2.80 -14.37 -17.57
CA ALA A 131 -2.19 -13.61 -18.67
C ALA A 131 -2.95 -13.80 -20.00
N VAL A 132 -3.57 -14.95 -20.23
CA VAL A 132 -4.43 -15.19 -21.40
C VAL A 132 -5.77 -14.45 -21.25
N LEU A 133 -6.34 -14.41 -20.05
CA LEU A 133 -7.65 -13.78 -19.79
C LEU A 133 -7.61 -12.25 -19.74
N PHE A 134 -6.61 -11.69 -19.06
CA PHE A 134 -6.50 -10.25 -18.81
C PHE A 134 -5.47 -9.56 -19.70
N GLY A 135 -4.58 -10.33 -20.36
CA GLY A 135 -3.47 -9.80 -21.13
C GLY A 135 -2.14 -9.78 -20.36
N ARG A 136 -1.10 -9.30 -21.05
CA ARG A 136 0.30 -9.40 -20.59
C ARG A 136 0.79 -8.21 -19.78
N ASP A 137 0.03 -7.11 -19.74
CA ASP A 137 0.41 -5.85 -19.08
C ASP A 137 0.68 -6.00 -17.58
N PHE A 138 0.12 -7.04 -16.96
CA PHE A 138 0.25 -7.33 -15.53
C PHE A 138 1.48 -8.17 -15.19
N LEU A 139 2.16 -8.73 -16.19
CA LEU A 139 3.39 -9.50 -15.99
C LEU A 139 4.57 -8.59 -15.66
N GLY A 140 5.50 -9.10 -14.84
CA GLY A 140 6.68 -8.35 -14.41
C GLY A 140 6.36 -7.11 -13.57
N LEU A 141 7.20 -6.08 -13.67
CA LEU A 141 7.07 -4.85 -12.86
C LEU A 141 5.92 -3.95 -13.31
N GLY A 142 5.57 -3.97 -14.60
CA GLY A 142 4.53 -3.10 -15.17
C GLY A 142 4.94 -1.63 -15.33
N LEU A 143 6.25 -1.35 -15.41
CA LEU A 143 6.80 0.00 -15.63
C LEU A 143 6.24 0.72 -16.86
N PRO A 144 6.01 0.06 -18.02
CA PRO A 144 5.43 0.74 -19.19
C PRO A 144 4.06 1.34 -18.90
N VAL A 145 3.20 0.59 -18.21
CA VAL A 145 1.86 1.05 -17.83
C VAL A 145 1.97 2.22 -16.86
N ILE A 146 2.77 2.08 -15.79
CA ILE A 146 3.01 3.16 -14.82
C ILE A 146 3.43 4.44 -15.55
N LYS A 147 4.37 4.34 -16.49
CA LYS A 147 4.85 5.47 -17.27
C LYS A 147 3.73 6.11 -18.11
N THR A 148 2.99 5.33 -18.89
CA THR A 148 1.90 5.87 -19.73
C THR A 148 0.78 6.50 -18.91
N THR A 149 0.49 5.95 -17.72
CA THR A 149 -0.52 6.50 -16.81
C THR A 149 -0.05 7.83 -16.21
N LEU A 150 1.23 7.92 -15.83
CA LEU A 150 1.85 9.16 -15.35
C LEU A 150 1.98 10.22 -16.46
N GLU A 151 2.06 9.82 -17.73
CA GLU A 151 1.99 10.71 -18.90
C GLU A 151 0.55 11.18 -19.21
N GLY A 152 -0.44 10.77 -18.40
CA GLY A 152 -1.84 11.22 -18.50
C GLY A 152 -2.75 10.32 -19.35
N THR A 153 -2.26 9.19 -19.84
CA THR A 153 -3.11 8.23 -20.58
C THR A 153 -3.99 7.46 -19.59
N PRO A 154 -5.33 7.55 -19.69
CA PRO A 154 -6.22 6.84 -18.78
C PRO A 154 -6.03 5.33 -18.88
N SER A 155 -5.93 4.67 -17.73
CA SER A 155 -5.84 3.20 -17.66
C SER A 155 -7.22 2.58 -17.48
N PRO A 156 -7.47 1.36 -18.00
CA PRO A 156 -8.75 0.68 -17.79
C PRO A 156 -9.03 0.48 -16.30
N TRP A 157 -10.29 0.65 -15.89
CA TRP A 157 -10.70 0.70 -14.48
C TRP A 157 -10.32 -0.53 -13.66
N TYR A 158 -10.16 -1.70 -14.29
CA TYR A 158 -9.85 -2.96 -13.61
C TYR A 158 -8.34 -3.21 -13.44
N TYR A 159 -7.47 -2.37 -14.00
CA TYR A 159 -6.02 -2.63 -14.03
C TYR A 159 -5.40 -2.76 -12.64
N PHE A 160 -5.82 -1.93 -11.70
CA PHE A 160 -5.31 -2.00 -10.34
C PHE A 160 -5.70 -3.33 -9.69
N LEU A 161 -6.96 -3.76 -9.81
CA LEU A 161 -7.45 -5.05 -9.28
C LEU A 161 -6.76 -6.24 -9.92
N ALA A 162 -6.60 -6.23 -11.25
CA ALA A 162 -5.89 -7.27 -11.97
C ALA A 162 -4.43 -7.37 -11.49
N LYS A 163 -3.74 -6.23 -11.35
CA LYS A 163 -2.37 -6.25 -10.84
C LYS A 163 -2.27 -6.80 -9.43
N MET A 164 -3.21 -6.45 -8.53
CA MET A 164 -3.25 -7.04 -7.19
C MET A 164 -3.27 -8.57 -7.27
N LEU A 165 -4.19 -9.13 -8.07
CA LEU A 165 -4.33 -10.58 -8.23
C LEU A 165 -3.07 -11.24 -8.78
N PHE A 166 -2.47 -10.68 -9.85
CA PHE A 166 -1.25 -11.23 -10.43
C PHE A 166 -0.08 -11.21 -9.46
N THR A 167 0.13 -10.09 -8.75
CA THR A 167 1.22 -9.96 -7.79
C THR A 167 1.00 -10.88 -6.58
N SER A 168 -0.21 -10.92 -6.03
CA SER A 168 -0.53 -11.81 -4.90
C SER A 168 -0.42 -13.27 -5.26
N ALA A 169 -0.88 -13.69 -6.44
CA ALA A 169 -0.69 -15.06 -6.93
C ALA A 169 0.80 -15.39 -7.13
N THR A 170 1.57 -14.47 -7.74
CA THR A 170 3.00 -14.70 -7.99
C THR A 170 3.76 -14.94 -6.69
N LEU A 171 3.55 -14.09 -5.68
CA LEU A 171 4.28 -14.17 -4.42
C LEU A 171 3.77 -15.30 -3.52
N ALA A 172 2.45 -15.55 -3.48
CA ALA A 172 1.88 -16.62 -2.67
C ALA A 172 2.35 -18.02 -3.11
N PHE A 173 2.51 -18.25 -4.41
CA PHE A 173 2.90 -19.55 -4.96
C PHE A 173 4.42 -19.74 -5.07
N GLY A 174 5.23 -18.92 -4.39
CA GLY A 174 6.69 -19.11 -4.29
C GLY A 174 7.51 -18.33 -5.31
N GLY A 175 6.91 -17.38 -6.02
CA GLY A 175 7.68 -16.37 -6.75
C GLY A 175 8.44 -15.46 -5.80
N SER A 176 9.63 -15.03 -6.22
CA SER A 176 10.45 -14.06 -5.48
C SER A 176 10.51 -12.74 -6.23
N GLY A 177 10.29 -11.63 -5.55
CA GLY A 177 10.32 -10.29 -6.14
C GLY A 177 9.95 -9.19 -5.15
N GLY A 178 10.24 -7.95 -5.52
CA GLY A 178 9.85 -6.77 -4.74
C GLY A 178 8.35 -6.47 -4.86
N ILE A 179 7.74 -5.99 -3.77
CA ILE A 179 6.31 -5.65 -3.70
C ILE A 179 6.06 -4.17 -4.03
N VAL A 180 7.08 -3.32 -3.87
CA VAL A 180 6.96 -1.85 -4.00
C VAL A 180 6.57 -1.41 -5.42
N THR A 181 7.19 -1.95 -6.47
CA THR A 181 6.81 -1.56 -7.84
C THR A 181 5.40 -2.01 -8.24
N PRO A 182 4.94 -3.24 -7.89
CA PRO A 182 3.52 -3.58 -8.00
C PRO A 182 2.58 -2.64 -7.24
N ILE A 183 2.96 -2.19 -6.03
CA ILE A 183 2.20 -1.18 -5.27
C ILE A 183 2.09 0.12 -6.08
N PHE A 184 3.18 0.55 -6.72
CA PHE A 184 3.15 1.73 -7.61
C PHE A 184 2.22 1.54 -8.80
N PHE A 185 2.23 0.37 -9.43
CA PHE A 185 1.29 0.06 -10.51
C PHE A 185 -0.16 0.16 -10.04
N VAL A 186 -0.47 -0.50 -8.91
CA VAL A 186 -1.82 -0.49 -8.32
C VAL A 186 -2.24 0.93 -7.99
N GLY A 187 -1.36 1.71 -7.36
CA GLY A 187 -1.63 3.10 -7.00
C GLY A 187 -1.82 4.02 -8.21
N ALA A 188 -0.95 3.94 -9.21
CA ALA A 188 -1.02 4.77 -10.42
C ALA A 188 -2.31 4.49 -11.21
N THR A 189 -2.64 3.21 -11.41
CA THR A 189 -3.85 2.83 -12.17
C THR A 189 -5.14 3.07 -11.39
N ALA A 190 -5.14 2.91 -10.06
CA ALA A 190 -6.26 3.34 -9.22
C ALA A 190 -6.42 4.86 -9.23
N GLY A 191 -5.32 5.61 -9.22
CA GLY A 191 -5.30 7.06 -9.35
C GLY A 191 -5.89 7.54 -10.67
N SER A 192 -5.56 6.86 -11.76
CA SER A 192 -6.16 7.11 -13.08
C SER A 192 -7.68 6.94 -13.05
N LEU A 193 -8.19 5.87 -12.42
CA LEU A 193 -9.63 5.66 -12.24
C LEU A 193 -10.26 6.78 -11.41
N PHE A 194 -9.62 7.17 -10.30
CA PHE A 194 -10.10 8.25 -9.45
C PHE A 194 -10.26 9.55 -10.25
N ALA A 195 -9.24 9.94 -11.01
CA ALA A 195 -9.28 11.12 -11.87
C ALA A 195 -10.39 11.06 -12.92
N VAL A 196 -10.64 9.89 -13.54
CA VAL A 196 -11.76 9.73 -14.49
C VAL A 196 -13.11 9.97 -13.80
N ILE A 197 -13.28 9.47 -12.58
CA ILE A 197 -14.52 9.62 -11.80
C ILE A 197 -14.72 11.08 -11.37
N THR A 198 -13.67 11.75 -10.89
CA THR A 198 -13.74 13.14 -10.42
C THR A 198 -13.60 14.17 -11.53
N LYS A 199 -13.30 13.73 -12.76
CA LYS A 199 -12.96 14.58 -13.92
C LYS A 199 -11.75 15.48 -13.65
N SER A 200 -10.80 14.97 -12.88
CA SER A 200 -9.55 15.65 -12.54
C SER A 200 -8.42 15.19 -13.47
N ASP A 201 -7.24 15.81 -13.34
CA ASP A 201 -6.08 15.46 -14.16
C ASP A 201 -5.59 14.01 -13.88
N PRO A 202 -5.61 13.09 -14.87
CA PRO A 202 -5.20 11.70 -14.69
C PRO A 202 -3.75 11.54 -14.26
N ALA A 203 -2.85 12.39 -14.76
CA ALA A 203 -1.44 12.32 -14.45
C ALA A 203 -1.20 12.61 -12.95
N THR A 204 -1.79 13.69 -12.43
CA THR A 204 -1.68 14.10 -11.03
C THR A 204 -2.19 13.03 -10.09
N PHE A 205 -3.36 12.45 -10.34
CA PHE A 205 -3.89 11.40 -9.47
C PHE A 205 -3.18 10.06 -9.63
N ALA A 206 -2.62 9.75 -10.79
CA ALA A 206 -1.73 8.62 -10.94
C ALA A 206 -0.49 8.78 -10.05
N ALA A 207 0.15 9.95 -10.07
CA ALA A 207 1.30 10.26 -9.22
C ALA A 207 0.96 10.18 -7.73
N VAL A 208 -0.14 10.82 -7.31
CA VAL A 208 -0.60 10.83 -5.91
C VAL A 208 -1.04 9.43 -5.47
N GLY A 209 -1.78 8.70 -6.29
CA GLY A 209 -2.22 7.33 -6.01
C GLY A 209 -1.04 6.38 -5.85
N MET A 210 -0.02 6.51 -6.72
CA MET A 210 1.21 5.73 -6.67
C MET A 210 1.89 5.80 -5.30
N VAL A 211 2.10 7.01 -4.77
CA VAL A 211 2.75 7.21 -3.46
C VAL A 211 1.81 6.95 -2.29
N SER A 212 0.51 7.25 -2.42
CA SER A 212 -0.46 7.11 -1.34
C SER A 212 -0.81 5.66 -1.05
N VAL A 213 -0.88 4.80 -2.08
CA VAL A 213 -1.07 3.37 -1.86
C VAL A 213 0.19 2.76 -1.23
N LEU A 214 1.40 3.25 -1.55
CA LEU A 214 2.61 2.86 -0.81
C LEU A 214 2.56 3.30 0.66
N ALA A 215 2.19 4.55 0.93
CA ALA A 215 2.06 5.08 2.29
C ALA A 215 1.15 4.20 3.16
N GLY A 216 0.02 3.78 2.59
CA GLY A 216 -0.92 2.86 3.22
C GLY A 216 -0.33 1.47 3.41
N ALA A 217 0.09 0.83 2.32
CA ALA A 217 0.42 -0.58 2.29
C ALA A 217 1.70 -0.90 3.05
N ALA A 218 2.67 0.02 3.05
CA ALA A 218 3.96 -0.13 3.74
C ALA A 218 4.00 0.58 5.10
N ASN A 219 2.95 1.29 5.50
CA ASN A 219 2.94 2.10 6.74
C ASN A 219 4.02 3.18 6.81
N THR A 220 4.40 3.77 5.66
CA THR A 220 5.47 4.77 5.55
C THR A 220 5.00 6.10 4.95
N PRO A 221 4.09 6.84 5.63
CA PRO A 221 3.52 8.07 5.08
C PRO A 221 4.54 9.18 4.87
N ILE A 222 5.55 9.33 5.74
CA ILE A 222 6.54 10.42 5.62
C ILE A 222 7.46 10.16 4.44
N SER A 223 8.01 8.95 4.35
CA SER A 223 8.85 8.53 3.23
C SER A 223 8.11 8.66 1.90
N ALA A 224 6.86 8.18 1.81
CA ALA A 224 6.07 8.27 0.59
C ALA A 224 5.76 9.73 0.17
N SER A 225 5.56 10.62 1.15
CA SER A 225 5.36 12.05 0.88
C SER A 225 6.61 12.71 0.31
N ILE A 226 7.78 12.39 0.87
CA ILE A 226 9.07 12.87 0.37
C ILE A 226 9.36 12.27 -1.02
N MET A 227 9.02 11.00 -1.22
CA MET A 227 9.16 10.32 -2.51
C MET A 227 8.38 11.05 -3.61
N ALA A 228 7.16 11.52 -3.30
CA ALA A 228 6.37 12.32 -4.24
C ALA A 228 7.12 13.59 -4.67
N ILE A 229 7.77 14.27 -3.72
CA ILE A 229 8.54 15.49 -3.99
C ILE A 229 9.77 15.19 -4.87
N GLU A 230 10.51 14.12 -4.57
CA GLU A 230 11.72 13.74 -5.33
C GLU A 230 11.40 13.24 -6.75
N MET A 231 10.27 12.55 -6.95
CA MET A 231 9.89 12.02 -8.27
C MET A 231 9.15 13.03 -9.15
N PHE A 232 8.27 13.84 -8.55
CA PHE A 232 7.26 14.63 -9.27
C PHE A 232 7.42 16.14 -9.07
N GLY A 233 8.29 16.56 -8.16
CA GLY A 233 8.59 17.96 -7.86
C GLY A 233 7.84 18.51 -6.65
N THR A 234 8.23 19.71 -6.22
CA THR A 234 7.77 20.31 -4.95
C THR A 234 6.30 20.72 -4.94
N LYS A 235 5.73 21.03 -6.11
CA LYS A 235 4.32 21.49 -6.23
C LYS A 235 3.30 20.45 -5.74
N ILE A 236 3.55 19.16 -5.99
CA ILE A 236 2.66 18.06 -5.59
C ILE A 236 2.79 17.71 -4.10
N GLY A 237 3.87 18.16 -3.45
CA GLY A 237 4.30 17.72 -2.12
C GLY A 237 3.23 17.84 -1.04
N PRO A 238 2.64 19.03 -0.81
CA PRO A 238 1.65 19.17 0.25
C PRO A 238 0.36 18.36 -0.05
N TYR A 239 0.00 18.22 -1.33
CA TYR A 239 -1.15 17.41 -1.72
C TYR A 239 -0.91 15.93 -1.44
N ALA A 240 0.18 15.38 -1.99
CA ALA A 240 0.58 14.00 -1.77
C ALA A 240 0.73 13.69 -0.28
N ALA A 241 1.28 14.61 0.51
CA ALA A 241 1.44 14.42 1.96
C ALA A 241 0.11 14.20 2.68
N VAL A 242 -0.91 15.03 2.41
CA VAL A 242 -2.24 14.88 3.02
C VAL A 242 -2.85 13.54 2.62
N VAL A 243 -2.79 13.21 1.33
CA VAL A 243 -3.39 11.97 0.80
C VAL A 243 -2.67 10.72 1.33
N CYS A 244 -1.33 10.73 1.40
CA CYS A 244 -0.51 9.68 2.00
C CYS A 244 -0.86 9.44 3.47
N ILE A 245 -1.00 10.51 4.27
CA ILE A 245 -1.36 10.41 5.69
C ILE A 245 -2.76 9.81 5.85
N ILE A 246 -3.74 10.26 5.06
CA ILE A 246 -5.11 9.72 5.14
C ILE A 246 -5.12 8.25 4.71
N SER A 247 -4.44 7.89 3.62
CA SER A 247 -4.30 6.50 3.17
C SER A 247 -3.67 5.60 4.25
N TYR A 248 -2.62 6.09 4.91
CA TYR A 248 -1.97 5.44 6.06
C TYR A 248 -2.94 5.22 7.24
N LEU A 249 -3.79 6.20 7.56
CA LEU A 249 -4.76 6.07 8.65
C LEU A 249 -5.87 5.07 8.28
N ILE A 250 -6.37 5.12 7.05
CA ILE A 250 -7.47 4.28 6.55
C ILE A 250 -7.05 2.82 6.41
N THR A 251 -5.80 2.55 6.03
CA THR A 251 -5.25 1.17 5.99
C THR A 251 -5.21 0.53 7.39
N GLY A 252 -5.25 1.33 8.46
CA GLY A 252 -5.21 0.82 9.84
C GLY A 252 -3.87 0.14 10.13
N HIS A 253 -3.85 -0.90 10.97
CA HIS A 253 -2.59 -1.58 11.33
C HIS A 253 -2.20 -2.69 10.35
N ARG A 254 -2.84 -2.80 9.19
CA ARG A 254 -2.49 -3.80 8.17
C ARG A 254 -1.25 -3.35 7.39
N SER A 255 -0.48 -4.30 6.87
CA SER A 255 0.74 -4.03 6.11
C SER A 255 1.07 -5.18 5.16
N VAL A 256 1.77 -4.88 4.06
CA VAL A 256 2.42 -5.91 3.23
C VAL A 256 3.65 -6.51 3.91
N TYR A 257 4.11 -5.92 5.01
CA TYR A 257 5.27 -6.37 5.78
C TYR A 257 4.80 -6.96 7.14
N PRO A 258 4.64 -8.29 7.26
CA PRO A 258 4.21 -8.94 8.50
C PRO A 258 5.23 -8.79 9.64
N SER A 259 6.49 -8.56 9.31
CA SER A 259 7.59 -8.36 10.26
C SER A 259 7.72 -6.91 10.78
N GLN A 260 6.74 -6.04 10.50
CA GLN A 260 6.72 -4.69 11.07
C GLN A 260 6.41 -4.73 12.56
N MET A 261 7.16 -3.97 13.37
CA MET A 261 6.82 -3.83 14.79
C MET A 261 5.91 -2.63 15.02
N ILE A 262 4.79 -2.84 15.72
CA ILE A 262 3.88 -1.76 16.08
C ILE A 262 4.34 -1.14 17.40
N VAL A 263 4.86 0.09 17.34
CA VAL A 263 5.34 0.79 18.55
C VAL A 263 4.26 1.70 19.13
N ARG A 264 3.47 2.34 18.26
CA ARG A 264 2.34 3.19 18.67
C ARG A 264 1.11 2.94 17.81
N THR A 265 -0.06 3.06 18.43
CA THR A 265 -1.35 2.97 17.74
C THR A 265 -1.57 4.20 16.86
N LYS A 266 -2.13 4.00 15.66
CA LYS A 266 -2.43 5.08 14.71
C LYS A 266 -3.56 6.01 15.16
N SER A 267 -4.46 5.51 16.00
CA SER A 267 -5.61 6.24 16.51
C SER A 267 -5.90 5.78 17.94
N PRO A 268 -6.29 6.69 18.85
CA PRO A 268 -6.72 6.32 20.21
C PRO A 268 -8.00 5.47 20.23
N THR A 269 -8.70 5.32 19.09
CA THR A 269 -9.90 4.49 18.96
C THR A 269 -9.57 3.01 18.68
N VAL A 270 -8.38 2.71 18.16
CA VAL A 270 -7.99 1.35 17.77
C VAL A 270 -6.85 0.90 18.66
N LEU A 271 -7.16 0.01 19.60
CA LEU A 271 -6.21 -0.57 20.53
C LEU A 271 -5.61 -1.83 19.92
N VAL A 272 -4.29 -1.84 19.85
CA VAL A 272 -3.49 -2.95 19.35
C VAL A 272 -2.32 -3.16 20.31
N GLU A 273 -1.94 -4.42 20.52
CA GLU A 273 -0.77 -4.75 21.33
C GLU A 273 0.50 -4.10 20.75
N THR A 274 1.17 -3.27 21.54
CA THR A 274 2.40 -2.59 21.14
C THR A 274 3.63 -3.41 21.52
N GLY A 275 4.71 -3.26 20.76
CA GLY A 275 5.97 -3.96 20.99
C GLY A 275 6.06 -5.37 20.38
N LYS A 276 5.02 -5.82 19.65
CA LYS A 276 5.01 -7.10 18.91
C LYS A 276 5.16 -6.89 17.40
N LEU A 277 5.55 -7.96 16.70
CA LEU A 277 5.51 -8.01 15.23
C LEU A 277 4.05 -8.07 14.77
N LEU A 278 3.76 -7.52 13.59
CA LEU A 278 2.40 -7.45 13.06
C LEU A 278 1.77 -8.84 12.89
N GLU A 279 2.57 -9.85 12.51
CA GLU A 279 2.11 -11.24 12.39
C GLU A 279 1.77 -11.93 13.72
N GLU A 280 2.27 -11.42 14.84
CA GLU A 280 2.04 -11.98 16.19
C GLU A 280 0.77 -11.41 16.86
N ILE A 281 0.10 -10.45 16.21
CA ILE A 281 -1.03 -9.73 16.79
C ILE A 281 -2.32 -10.48 16.48
N GLU A 282 -2.87 -11.15 17.49
CA GLU A 282 -4.08 -11.97 17.34
C GLU A 282 -5.38 -11.18 17.48
N ARG A 283 -5.37 -10.04 18.19
CA ARG A 283 -6.58 -9.26 18.50
C ARG A 283 -6.38 -7.76 18.30
N VAL A 284 -7.34 -7.15 17.61
CA VAL A 284 -7.49 -5.70 17.47
C VAL A 284 -8.79 -5.33 18.16
N GLU A 285 -8.71 -4.51 19.21
CA GLU A 285 -9.89 -4.00 19.91
C GLU A 285 -10.23 -2.61 19.40
N ILE A 286 -11.48 -2.40 18.98
CA ILE A 286 -11.97 -1.10 18.53
C ILE A 286 -12.82 -0.52 19.66
N THR A 287 -12.31 0.52 20.33
CA THR A 287 -13.02 1.24 21.39
C THR A 287 -13.35 2.66 20.91
N PRO A 288 -14.49 2.86 20.23
CA PRO A 288 -14.87 4.17 19.73
C PRO A 288 -15.15 5.14 20.89
N ARG A 289 -14.71 6.39 20.73
CA ARG A 289 -15.04 7.45 21.70
C ARG A 289 -16.55 7.71 21.65
N ARG A 290 -17.22 7.60 22.81
CA ARG A 290 -18.68 7.73 22.93
C ARG A 290 -19.18 9.05 22.33
N GLY A 291 -20.23 8.97 21.51
CA GLY A 291 -20.90 10.13 20.90
C GLY A 291 -20.27 10.64 19.60
N THR A 292 -19.28 9.94 19.05
CA THR A 292 -18.74 10.24 17.71
C THR A 292 -19.61 9.63 16.61
N LEU A 293 -19.57 10.19 15.39
CA LEU A 293 -20.21 9.59 14.21
C LEU A 293 -19.75 8.14 13.97
N PHE A 294 -18.50 7.83 14.32
CA PHE A 294 -17.94 6.49 14.22
C PHE A 294 -18.57 5.50 15.21
N ASP A 295 -18.81 5.92 16.46
CA ASP A 295 -19.57 5.15 17.46
C ASP A 295 -21.01 4.89 16.98
N LEU A 296 -21.66 5.90 16.40
CA LEU A 296 -22.99 5.75 15.82
C LEU A 296 -23.00 4.74 14.66
N MET A 297 -22.02 4.83 13.76
CA MET A 297 -21.90 3.95 12.60
C MET A 297 -21.65 2.50 13.04
N LEU A 298 -20.74 2.26 13.99
CA LEU A 298 -20.48 0.93 14.54
C LEU A 298 -21.74 0.33 15.18
N ARG A 299 -22.47 1.10 15.99
CA ARG A 299 -23.73 0.65 16.58
C ARG A 299 -24.82 0.34 15.54
N CYS A 300 -24.81 1.01 14.40
CA CYS A 300 -25.71 0.71 13.29
C CYS A 300 -25.31 -0.58 12.59
N ILE A 301 -24.00 -0.80 12.36
CA ILE A 301 -23.46 -2.02 11.76
C ILE A 301 -23.74 -3.22 12.66
N ASP A 302 -23.47 -3.12 13.97
CA ASP A 302 -23.73 -4.20 14.94
C ASP A 302 -25.22 -4.54 15.00
N ARG A 303 -26.10 -3.52 14.97
CA ARG A 303 -27.55 -3.74 14.88
C ARG A 303 -27.96 -4.43 13.58
N ALA A 304 -27.37 -4.04 12.44
CA ALA A 304 -27.63 -4.69 11.16
C ALA A 304 -27.14 -6.14 11.14
N MET A 305 -25.96 -6.43 11.70
CA MET A 305 -25.44 -7.79 11.82
C MET A 305 -26.28 -8.68 12.74
N ALA A 306 -26.71 -8.16 13.90
CA ALA A 306 -27.61 -8.86 14.79
C ALA A 306 -28.95 -9.18 14.12
N TRP A 307 -29.49 -8.23 13.34
CA TRP A 307 -30.71 -8.42 12.58
C TRP A 307 -30.55 -9.49 11.48
N LEU A 308 -29.42 -9.50 10.77
CA LEU A 308 -29.09 -10.52 9.77
C LEU A 308 -28.93 -11.92 10.38
N GLN A 309 -28.30 -12.03 11.56
CA GLN A 309 -28.19 -13.30 12.29
C GLN A 309 -29.57 -13.80 12.73
N TRP A 310 -30.39 -12.93 13.31
CA TRP A 310 -31.77 -13.25 13.67
C TRP A 310 -32.60 -13.72 12.46
N ALA A 311 -32.49 -13.02 11.32
CA ALA A 311 -33.18 -13.40 10.09
C ALA A 311 -32.73 -14.79 9.58
N ARG A 312 -31.43 -15.10 9.63
CA ARG A 312 -30.89 -16.43 9.27
C ARG A 312 -31.43 -17.52 10.18
N GLU A 313 -31.51 -17.30 11.49
CA GLU A 313 -32.09 -18.25 12.44
C GLU A 313 -33.59 -18.47 12.18
N LEU A 314 -34.33 -17.42 11.82
CA LEU A 314 -35.77 -17.51 11.54
C LEU A 314 -36.05 -18.33 10.26
N ILE A 315 -35.21 -18.16 9.24
CA ILE A 315 -35.25 -18.96 8.00
C ILE A 315 -34.88 -20.41 8.29
N SER A 316 -33.86 -20.68 9.13
CA SER A 316 -33.48 -22.06 9.49
C SER A 316 -34.58 -22.78 10.28
N ARG A 317 -35.25 -22.07 11.22
CA ARG A 317 -36.39 -22.60 11.99
C ARG A 317 -37.60 -22.90 11.11
N LYS A 318 -37.90 -22.08 10.10
CA LYS A 318 -38.96 -22.38 9.12
C LYS A 318 -38.63 -23.60 8.27
N LYS A 319 -37.36 -23.79 7.88
CA LYS A 319 -36.90 -24.94 7.08
C LYS A 319 -36.91 -26.26 7.84
N ASN A 320 -36.80 -26.22 9.18
CA ASN A 320 -36.92 -27.39 10.05
C ASN A 320 -38.36 -27.74 10.45
N LYS A 321 -39.33 -26.85 10.22
CA LYS A 321 -40.77 -27.14 10.46
C LYS A 321 -41.49 -27.74 9.25
N THR A 322 -40.84 -27.79 8.08
CA THR A 322 -41.36 -28.36 6.83
C THR A 322 -40.73 -29.70 6.45
N LYS A 323 -39.94 -30.29 7.36
CA LYS A 323 -39.58 -31.72 7.37
C LYS A 323 -40.36 -32.41 8.47
#